data_AF-A0AAW2ZQH2-F1
#
_entry.id   AF-A0AAW2ZQH2-F1
#
_cell.length_a   1.000
_cell.length_b   1.000
_cell.length_c   1.000
_cell.angle_alpha   90.00
_cell.angle_beta   90.00
_cell.angle_gamma   90.00
#
_symmetry.space_group_name_H-M   'P 1'
#
loop_
_entity.id
_entity.type
_entity.pdbx_description
1 polymer ?
#
loop_
_entity_poly.entity_id
_entity_poly.type
_entity_poly.pdbx_seq_one_letter_code
_entity_poly.pdbx_strand_id
1 'polypeptide(L)'
;MSSHRRSASDIIPTNNASTYLDKIPIRRSFDSLRTDTFHSPTFKKHGGVNLNIIQSENLHTKGIRRPKYYVEVAYESESSVKYLERTRTLTKHNQSIDQQYFFPIENFRSEYVVVKVVERGVLIGSIKRKVRDIPRDNFKIERMNLPNTSSGHLLLQLNRRKLLTSQLP
;
A
#
# COMPACT_ATOMS: atom_id res chain seq x y z
N MET A 1 13.47 -22.35 64.26
CA MET A 1 13.76 -20.92 64.56
C MET A 1 14.59 -20.39 63.39
N SER A 2 14.33 -19.30 62.67
CA SER A 2 13.30 -18.27 62.71
C SER A 2 13.01 -17.82 61.27
N SER A 3 11.73 -17.72 60.96
CA SER A 3 11.06 -17.00 59.87
C SER A 3 11.26 -15.49 59.95
N HIS A 4 11.51 -14.76 58.86
CA HIS A 4 11.18 -13.32 58.74
C HIS A 4 10.74 -12.96 57.32
N ARG A 5 9.46 -12.57 57.22
CA ARG A 5 8.70 -12.04 56.09
C ARG A 5 8.26 -10.63 56.54
N ARG A 6 8.63 -9.55 55.86
CA ARG A 6 7.99 -8.20 55.90
C ARG A 6 8.37 -7.47 54.60
N SER A 7 7.44 -7.32 53.66
CA SER A 7 6.48 -6.21 53.50
C SER A 7 7.11 -5.03 52.74
N ALA A 8 6.86 -5.00 51.43
CA ALA A 8 7.03 -3.82 50.60
C ALA A 8 5.77 -2.95 50.73
N SER A 9 5.93 -1.79 51.33
CA SER A 9 4.95 -0.71 51.36
C SER A 9 5.72 0.60 51.20
N ASP A 10 5.27 1.38 50.21
CA ASP A 10 5.36 2.84 50.10
C ASP A 10 6.75 3.48 49.99
N ILE A 11 7.00 4.14 48.85
CA ILE A 11 7.30 5.58 48.74
C ILE A 11 7.32 5.93 47.24
N ILE A 12 6.40 6.80 46.83
CA ILE A 12 6.43 7.51 45.55
C ILE A 12 7.30 8.76 45.76
N PRO A 13 8.42 8.95 45.05
CA PRO A 13 9.07 10.25 45.02
C PRO A 13 8.36 11.14 43.98
N THR A 14 7.50 12.02 44.46
CA THR A 14 7.01 13.21 43.77
C THR A 14 8.18 14.19 43.56
N ASN A 15 8.59 14.42 42.32
CA ASN A 15 9.50 15.54 41.99
C ASN A 15 8.75 16.63 41.23
N ASN A 16 8.52 17.74 41.95
CA ASN A 16 8.08 19.02 41.45
C ASN A 16 9.16 19.64 40.55
N ALA A 17 8.82 19.94 39.29
CA ALA A 17 9.59 20.85 38.45
C ALA A 17 8.62 21.87 37.83
N SER A 18 8.46 23.00 38.51
CA SER A 18 7.72 24.15 38.00
C SER A 18 8.52 25.39 38.34
N THR A 19 9.13 26.00 37.32
CA THR A 19 9.46 27.42 37.16
C THR A 19 10.48 27.55 36.02
N TYR A 20 10.04 27.76 34.78
CA TYR A 20 10.77 28.46 33.70
C TYR A 20 9.82 28.65 32.51
N LEU A 21 8.71 29.36 32.73
CA LEU A 21 7.84 29.84 31.65
C LEU A 21 7.37 31.26 31.94
N ASP A 22 8.28 32.11 32.40
CA ASP A 22 8.08 33.55 32.32
C ASP A 22 9.12 34.15 31.39
N LYS A 23 8.63 34.97 30.45
CA LYS A 23 9.34 35.75 29.42
C LYS A 23 9.44 35.09 28.02
N ILE A 24 8.30 34.82 27.40
CA ILE A 24 8.19 34.92 25.93
C ILE A 24 7.66 36.32 25.60
N PRO A 25 8.44 37.20 24.96
CA PRO A 25 7.91 38.47 24.48
C PRO A 25 6.97 38.25 23.30
N ILE A 26 5.67 38.44 23.53
CA ILE A 26 4.63 38.53 22.51
C ILE A 26 4.75 39.91 21.85
N ARG A 27 5.13 39.94 20.56
CA ARG A 27 4.65 40.89 19.53
C ARG A 27 5.53 40.81 18.28
N ARG A 28 5.00 40.19 17.20
CA ARG A 28 5.03 40.73 15.81
C ARG A 28 3.87 40.12 15.01
N SER A 29 2.90 40.99 14.70
CA SER A 29 2.06 41.03 13.48
C SER A 29 1.75 39.70 12.76
N PHE A 30 0.58 39.14 13.03
CA PHE A 30 -0.07 38.12 12.20
C PHE A 30 -1.00 38.80 11.18
N ASP A 31 -0.43 39.62 10.30
CA ASP A 31 -1.17 40.08 9.13
C ASP A 31 -0.95 39.11 7.98
N SER A 32 -2.04 38.46 7.59
CA SER A 32 -2.27 37.80 6.30
C SER A 32 -1.45 36.53 5.98
N LEU A 33 -1.57 35.48 6.81
CA LEU A 33 -1.47 34.13 6.25
C LEU A 33 -2.79 33.84 5.56
N ARG A 34 -2.81 34.01 4.24
CA ARG A 34 -3.92 33.60 3.38
C ARG A 34 -4.37 32.22 3.82
N THR A 35 -5.66 32.10 4.15
CA THR A 35 -6.37 30.83 4.08
C THR A 35 -6.24 30.35 2.65
N ASP A 36 -5.21 29.56 2.36
CA ASP A 36 -5.21 28.69 1.19
C ASP A 36 -6.39 27.75 1.41
N THR A 37 -7.53 28.17 0.88
CA THR A 37 -8.74 27.39 0.74
C THR A 37 -8.29 26.04 0.22
N PHE A 38 -8.34 25.01 1.06
CA PHE A 38 -7.98 23.66 0.69
C PHE A 38 -8.95 23.26 -0.43
N HIS A 39 -8.54 23.44 -1.68
CA HIS A 39 -9.30 22.98 -2.81
C HIS A 39 -9.25 21.47 -2.72
N SER A 40 -10.37 20.89 -2.28
CA SER A 40 -10.62 19.46 -2.36
C SER A 40 -10.17 19.04 -3.75
N PRO A 41 -9.34 17.99 -3.90
CA PRO A 41 -8.93 17.52 -5.22
C PRO A 41 -10.21 17.29 -6.00
N THR A 42 -10.44 18.12 -7.02
CA THR A 42 -11.58 17.97 -7.91
C THR A 42 -11.30 16.72 -8.71
N PHE A 43 -11.79 15.58 -8.23
CA PHE A 43 -11.67 14.30 -8.91
C PHE A 43 -12.27 14.47 -10.31
N LYS A 44 -11.40 14.67 -11.32
CA LYS A 44 -11.81 14.64 -12.73
C LYS A 44 -12.44 13.28 -12.98
N LYS A 45 -13.51 13.26 -13.79
CA LYS A 45 -14.44 12.14 -14.09
C LYS A 45 -13.84 10.86 -14.69
N HIS A 46 -12.54 10.64 -14.55
CA HIS A 46 -11.90 9.39 -14.93
C HIS A 46 -12.20 8.38 -13.84
N GLY A 47 -12.58 7.17 -14.24
CA GLY A 47 -12.96 6.13 -13.30
C GLY A 47 -11.79 5.63 -12.46
N GLY A 48 -11.83 4.38 -12.05
CA GLY A 48 -10.70 3.73 -11.40
C GLY A 48 -10.31 2.43 -12.06
N VAL A 49 -9.10 1.96 -11.74
CA VAL A 49 -8.68 0.59 -12.04
C VAL A 49 -8.96 -0.26 -10.82
N ASN A 50 -9.65 -1.39 -10.99
CA ASN A 50 -9.60 -2.46 -10.00
C ASN A 50 -8.54 -3.47 -10.42
N LEU A 51 -7.70 -3.84 -9.46
CA LEU A 51 -6.77 -4.94 -9.56
C LEU A 51 -7.11 -5.95 -8.47
N ASN A 52 -7.25 -7.22 -8.83
CA ASN A 52 -7.35 -8.32 -7.89
C ASN A 52 -6.18 -9.27 -8.12
N ILE A 53 -5.40 -9.54 -7.08
CA ILE A 53 -4.40 -10.60 -7.07
C ILE A 53 -5.12 -11.86 -6.61
N ILE A 54 -5.41 -12.76 -7.55
CA ILE A 54 -6.23 -13.94 -7.28
C ILE A 54 -5.39 -15.00 -6.56
N GLN A 55 -4.37 -15.52 -7.24
CA GLN A 55 -3.56 -16.61 -6.72
C GLN A 55 -2.17 -16.65 -7.35
N SER A 56 -1.25 -17.29 -6.64
CA SER A 56 0.05 -17.70 -7.17
C SER A 56 0.07 -19.20 -7.42
N GLU A 57 0.73 -19.61 -8.49
CA GLU A 57 0.85 -20.99 -8.91
C GLU A 57 2.31 -21.35 -9.27
N ASN A 58 2.73 -22.56 -8.91
CA ASN A 58 4.02 -23.18 -9.21
C ASN A 58 5.23 -22.28 -8.91
N LEU A 59 5.19 -21.54 -7.80
CA LEU A 59 6.25 -20.58 -7.44
C LEU A 59 7.47 -21.31 -6.87
N HIS A 60 8.21 -21.98 -7.75
CA HIS A 60 9.43 -22.74 -7.45
C HIS A 60 10.65 -21.99 -7.98
N THR A 61 11.34 -21.31 -7.07
CA THR A 61 12.62 -20.65 -7.35
C THR A 61 13.76 -21.63 -7.09
N LYS A 62 14.72 -21.71 -8.03
CA LYS A 62 15.83 -22.67 -7.95
C LYS A 62 16.62 -22.50 -6.65
N GLY A 63 16.81 -23.60 -5.91
CA GLY A 63 17.53 -23.60 -4.64
C GLY A 63 16.70 -23.20 -3.42
N ILE A 64 15.41 -22.86 -3.58
CA ILE A 64 14.53 -22.48 -2.47
C ILE A 64 13.50 -23.58 -2.22
N ARG A 65 13.63 -24.29 -1.08
CA ARG A 65 12.70 -25.36 -0.68
C ARG A 65 11.38 -24.86 -0.11
N ARG A 66 11.40 -23.72 0.57
CA ARG A 66 10.22 -23.09 1.19
C ARG A 66 10.11 -21.68 0.67
N PRO A 67 9.09 -21.37 -0.14
CA PRO A 67 8.98 -20.06 -0.74
C PRO A 67 8.67 -19.06 0.36
N LYS A 68 9.20 -17.85 0.24
CA LYS A 68 8.87 -16.74 1.15
C LYS A 68 8.88 -15.44 0.37
N TYR A 69 7.72 -15.08 -0.14
CA TYR A 69 7.55 -13.96 -1.06
C TYR A 69 6.39 -13.07 -0.65
N TYR A 70 6.33 -11.90 -1.25
CA TYR A 70 5.19 -11.00 -1.21
C TYR A 70 4.97 -10.40 -2.59
N VAL A 71 3.78 -9.88 -2.83
CA VAL A 71 3.47 -9.14 -4.06
C VAL A 71 3.44 -7.66 -3.72
N GLU A 72 4.23 -6.89 -4.46
CA GLU A 72 4.22 -5.43 -4.47
C GLU A 72 3.28 -4.93 -5.56
N VAL A 73 2.42 -4.00 -5.19
CA VAL A 73 1.49 -3.34 -6.10
C VAL A 73 1.77 -1.85 -6.06
N ALA A 74 2.05 -1.28 -7.22
CA ALA A 74 2.26 0.14 -7.37
C ALA A 74 1.33 0.73 -8.44
N TYR A 75 0.88 1.94 -8.18
CA TYR A 75 0.24 2.80 -9.16
C TYR A 75 1.14 4.01 -9.39
N GLU A 76 1.56 4.20 -10.63
CA GLU A 76 2.60 5.19 -10.96
C GLU A 76 2.25 5.96 -12.24
N SER A 77 2.77 7.18 -12.33
CA SER A 77 2.87 7.94 -13.56
C SER A 77 4.27 7.80 -14.16
N GLU A 78 4.55 8.47 -15.28
CA GLU A 78 5.90 8.49 -15.87
C GLU A 78 6.98 9.08 -14.93
N SER A 79 6.60 9.96 -14.01
CA SER A 79 7.55 10.71 -13.17
C SER A 79 7.45 10.39 -11.67
N SER A 80 6.42 9.68 -11.21
CA SER A 80 6.23 9.45 -9.78
C SER A 80 5.41 8.20 -9.46
N VAL A 81 5.74 7.55 -8.34
CA VAL A 81 4.90 6.52 -7.71
C VAL A 81 3.84 7.23 -6.88
N LYS A 82 2.56 6.99 -7.19
CA LYS A 82 1.41 7.60 -6.51
C LYS A 82 0.90 6.74 -5.36
N TYR A 83 1.03 5.42 -5.50
CA TYR A 83 0.61 4.45 -4.50
C TYR A 83 1.54 3.24 -4.54
N LEU A 84 1.83 2.67 -3.36
CA LEU A 84 2.62 1.47 -3.18
C LEU A 84 2.09 0.69 -1.97
N GLU A 85 1.71 -0.56 -2.18
CA GLU A 85 1.33 -1.48 -1.11
C GLU A 85 1.93 -2.88 -1.36
N ARG A 86 1.98 -3.67 -0.30
CA ARG A 86 2.47 -5.06 -0.33
C ARG A 86 1.41 -5.98 0.25
N THR A 87 1.26 -7.16 -0.35
CA THR A 87 0.50 -8.23 0.29
C THR A 87 1.20 -8.69 1.57
N ARG A 88 0.48 -9.43 2.41
CA ARG A 88 1.13 -10.27 3.43
C ARG A 88 2.16 -11.21 2.80
N THR A 89 3.11 -11.67 3.61
CA THR A 89 4.06 -12.70 3.17
C THR A 89 3.33 -14.03 2.91
N LEU A 90 3.65 -14.65 1.79
CA LEU A 90 3.13 -15.91 1.30
C LEU A 90 4.22 -16.97 1.38
N THR A 91 3.85 -18.19 1.75
CA THR A 91 4.80 -19.26 2.11
C THR A 91 4.54 -20.59 1.42
N LYS A 92 3.54 -20.65 0.54
CA LYS A 92 3.20 -21.84 -0.25
C LYS A 92 3.51 -21.59 -1.72
N HIS A 93 3.84 -22.65 -2.46
CA HIS A 93 4.09 -22.56 -3.90
C HIS A 93 2.81 -22.27 -4.70
N ASN A 94 1.67 -22.77 -4.18
CA ASN A 94 0.32 -22.55 -4.70
C ASN A 94 -0.53 -21.94 -3.57
N GLN A 95 -1.10 -20.76 -3.79
CA GLN A 95 -1.82 -20.05 -2.73
C GLN A 95 -2.85 -19.08 -3.30
N SER A 96 -4.09 -19.16 -2.79
CA SER A 96 -5.09 -18.09 -2.96
C SER A 96 -4.68 -16.87 -2.16
N ILE A 97 -4.77 -15.71 -2.80
CA ILE A 97 -4.39 -14.41 -2.26
C ILE A 97 -5.64 -13.54 -2.10
N ASP A 98 -6.47 -13.47 -3.15
CA ASP A 98 -7.76 -12.75 -3.23
C ASP A 98 -7.72 -11.31 -2.65
N GLN A 99 -6.63 -10.59 -2.94
CA GLN A 99 -6.44 -9.23 -2.44
C GLN A 99 -6.76 -8.21 -3.54
N GLN A 100 -7.70 -7.30 -3.22
CA GLN A 100 -8.22 -6.30 -4.14
C GLN A 100 -7.65 -4.91 -3.86
N TYR A 101 -7.43 -4.16 -4.93
CA TYR A 101 -6.91 -2.80 -4.92
C TYR A 101 -7.73 -1.94 -5.88
N PHE A 102 -7.93 -0.68 -5.50
CA PHE A 102 -8.60 0.32 -6.34
C PHE A 102 -7.71 1.55 -6.50
N PHE A 103 -7.50 1.97 -7.75
CA PHE A 103 -6.69 3.14 -8.09
C PHE A 103 -7.55 4.17 -8.80
N PRO A 104 -7.78 5.36 -8.23
CA PRO A 104 -8.43 6.45 -8.95
C PRO A 104 -7.51 6.92 -10.10
N ILE A 105 -8.08 7.05 -11.30
CA ILE A 105 -7.34 7.48 -12.49
C ILE A 105 -7.33 9.01 -12.52
N GLU A 106 -6.15 9.64 -12.58
CA GLU A 106 -6.06 11.08 -12.76
C GLU A 106 -5.69 11.43 -14.21
N ASN A 107 -4.78 10.64 -14.82
CA ASN A 107 -4.33 10.80 -16.19
C ASN A 107 -4.21 9.45 -16.91
N PHE A 108 -5.26 9.14 -17.65
CA PHE A 108 -5.41 7.91 -18.42
C PHE A 108 -4.23 7.56 -19.36
N ARG A 109 -3.52 8.56 -19.89
CA ARG A 109 -2.51 8.35 -20.94
C ARG A 109 -1.12 8.00 -20.39
N SER A 110 -0.80 8.45 -19.19
CA SER A 110 0.56 8.39 -18.62
C SER A 110 0.64 7.62 -17.31
N GLU A 111 -0.42 6.89 -16.94
CA GLU A 111 -0.48 6.09 -15.71
C GLU A 111 -0.34 4.59 -15.97
N TYR A 112 0.19 3.89 -14.97
CA TYR A 112 0.55 2.49 -15.02
C TYR A 112 0.16 1.79 -13.71
N VAL A 113 -0.30 0.55 -13.84
CA VAL A 113 -0.34 -0.42 -12.74
C VAL A 113 0.88 -1.31 -12.87
N VAL A 114 1.63 -1.43 -11.79
CA VAL A 114 2.82 -2.28 -11.71
C VAL A 114 2.60 -3.31 -10.61
N VAL A 115 2.78 -4.58 -10.95
CA VAL A 115 2.78 -5.67 -9.98
C VAL A 115 4.14 -6.33 -10.03
N LYS A 116 4.77 -6.51 -8.86
CA LYS A 116 6.08 -7.15 -8.69
C LYS A 116 5.95 -8.28 -7.70
N VAL A 117 6.61 -9.40 -7.94
CA VAL A 117 6.72 -10.48 -6.97
C VAL A 117 8.15 -10.50 -6.47
N VAL A 118 8.30 -10.41 -5.15
CA VAL A 118 9.60 -10.31 -4.50
C VAL A 118 9.75 -11.47 -3.54
N GLU A 119 10.79 -12.27 -3.72
CA GLU A 119 11.15 -13.37 -2.84
C GLU A 119 12.45 -13.06 -2.13
N ARG A 120 12.42 -13.00 -0.79
CA ARG A 120 13.60 -12.71 0.05
C ARG A 120 14.39 -11.46 -0.38
N GLY A 121 13.68 -10.43 -0.85
CA GLY A 121 14.28 -9.17 -1.33
C GLY A 121 14.72 -9.19 -2.79
N VAL A 122 14.61 -10.32 -3.49
CA VAL A 122 14.95 -10.46 -4.90
C VAL A 122 13.68 -10.39 -5.74
N LEU A 123 13.68 -9.54 -6.77
CA LEU A 123 12.60 -9.49 -7.76
C LEU A 123 12.59 -10.79 -8.56
N ILE A 124 11.49 -11.54 -8.52
CA ILE A 124 11.34 -12.80 -9.27
C ILE A 124 10.45 -12.68 -10.50
N GLY A 125 9.67 -11.61 -10.58
CA GLY A 125 8.88 -11.27 -11.77
C GLY A 125 8.12 -9.97 -11.59
N SER A 126 7.73 -9.37 -12.70
CA SER A 126 6.93 -8.15 -12.71
C SER A 126 6.10 -8.03 -13.96
N ILE A 127 5.04 -7.23 -13.86
CA ILE A 127 4.25 -6.78 -14.99
C ILE A 127 3.94 -5.31 -14.81
N LYS A 128 4.00 -4.57 -15.92
CA LYS A 128 3.66 -3.16 -15.99
C LYS A 128 2.60 -2.98 -17.07
N ARG A 129 1.43 -2.47 -16.69
CA ARG A 129 0.29 -2.27 -17.58
C ARG A 129 -0.09 -0.80 -17.62
N LYS A 130 -0.11 -0.21 -18.81
CA LYS A 130 -0.65 1.13 -19.02
C LYS A 130 -2.14 1.11 -18.71
N VAL A 131 -2.62 2.08 -17.94
CA VAL A 131 -4.03 2.21 -17.59
C VAL A 131 -4.90 2.22 -18.84
N ARG A 132 -4.46 2.90 -19.91
CA ARG A 132 -5.19 2.96 -21.19
C ARG A 132 -5.42 1.60 -21.87
N ASP A 133 -4.61 0.59 -21.59
CA ASP A 133 -4.67 -0.74 -22.22
C ASP A 133 -5.50 -1.74 -21.38
N ILE A 134 -5.88 -1.39 -20.15
CA ILE A 134 -6.73 -2.21 -19.29
C ILE A 134 -8.17 -2.15 -19.82
N PRO A 135 -8.91 -3.27 -19.97
CA PRO A 135 -10.27 -3.23 -20.49
C PRO A 135 -11.20 -2.39 -19.63
N ARG A 136 -12.18 -1.76 -20.28
CA ARG A 136 -13.26 -1.03 -19.62
C ARG A 136 -14.44 -1.99 -19.39
N ASP A 137 -15.07 -1.89 -18.22
CA ASP A 137 -16.30 -2.59 -17.81
C ASP A 137 -16.21 -4.13 -17.71
N ASN A 138 -15.40 -4.79 -18.54
CA ASN A 138 -15.10 -6.22 -18.48
C ASN A 138 -13.80 -6.52 -17.73
N PHE A 139 -13.77 -7.66 -17.04
CA PHE A 139 -12.57 -8.16 -16.40
C PHE A 139 -11.66 -8.86 -17.41
N LYS A 140 -10.36 -8.56 -17.35
CA LYS A 140 -9.32 -9.36 -17.99
C LYS A 140 -8.60 -10.15 -16.93
N ILE A 141 -8.58 -11.47 -17.10
CA ILE A 141 -7.70 -12.37 -16.36
C ILE A 141 -6.36 -12.38 -17.07
N GLU A 142 -5.30 -12.14 -16.32
CA GLU A 142 -3.94 -12.04 -16.82
C GLU A 142 -3.03 -12.97 -16.02
N ARG A 143 -2.34 -13.85 -16.74
CA ARG A 143 -1.36 -14.77 -16.17
C ARG A 143 0.03 -14.17 -16.36
N MET A 144 0.60 -13.66 -15.28
CA MET A 144 1.95 -13.10 -15.26
C MET A 144 2.97 -14.21 -15.02
N ASN A 145 3.82 -14.48 -16.01
CA ASN A 145 4.93 -15.42 -15.87
C ASN A 145 6.04 -14.86 -14.98
N LEU A 146 6.60 -15.69 -14.11
CA LEU A 146 7.69 -15.32 -13.22
C LEU A 146 9.01 -15.88 -13.76
N PRO A 147 9.84 -15.08 -14.46
CA PRO A 147 11.00 -15.55 -15.20
C PRO A 147 12.05 -16.25 -14.33
N ASN A 148 12.12 -15.92 -13.04
CA ASN A 148 13.09 -16.52 -12.11
C ASN A 148 12.56 -17.81 -11.45
N THR A 149 11.47 -18.38 -11.97
CA THR A 149 10.87 -19.63 -11.50
C THR A 149 10.77 -20.65 -12.63
N SER A 150 10.69 -21.94 -12.31
CA SER A 150 10.66 -23.01 -13.31
C SER A 150 9.40 -22.99 -14.20
N SER A 151 8.25 -22.61 -13.64
CA SER A 151 6.95 -22.54 -14.31
C SER A 151 5.93 -21.68 -13.54
N GLY A 152 6.43 -20.84 -12.63
CA GLY A 152 5.62 -20.06 -11.71
C GLY A 152 4.93 -18.90 -12.39
N HIS A 153 3.72 -18.62 -11.93
CA HIS A 153 2.93 -17.53 -12.44
C HIS A 153 2.00 -16.96 -11.37
N LEU A 154 1.61 -15.70 -11.58
CA LEU A 154 0.64 -15.00 -10.75
C LEU A 154 -0.61 -14.72 -11.58
N LEU A 155 -1.78 -15.10 -11.07
CA LEU A 155 -3.06 -14.77 -11.69
C LEU A 155 -3.56 -13.44 -11.16
N LEU A 156 -3.79 -12.52 -12.10
CA LEU A 156 -4.28 -11.18 -11.87
C LEU A 156 -5.62 -11.02 -12.58
N GLN A 157 -6.49 -10.20 -12.01
CA GLN A 157 -7.72 -9.76 -12.65
C GLN A 157 -7.75 -8.24 -12.62
N LEU A 158 -7.91 -7.64 -13.80
CA LEU A 158 -7.85 -6.19 -13.98
C LEU A 158 -9.09 -5.72 -14.74
N ASN A 159 -9.67 -4.60 -14.31
CA ASN A 159 -10.60 -3.85 -15.12
C ASN A 159 -10.52 -2.35 -14.81
N ARG A 160 -11.07 -1.54 -15.72
CA ARG A 160 -11.42 -0.16 -15.42
C ARG A 160 -12.91 -0.06 -15.21
N ARG A 161 -13.32 0.61 -14.14
CA ARG A 161 -14.72 0.98 -13.90
C ARG A 161 -14.85 2.48 -13.96
N LYS A 162 -15.92 2.98 -14.58
CA LYS A 162 -16.32 4.38 -14.43
C LYS A 162 -16.61 4.66 -12.96
N LEU A 163 -16.22 5.83 -12.45
CA LEU A 163 -16.70 6.29 -11.14
C LEU A 163 -18.22 6.39 -11.27
N LEU A 164 -18.94 5.59 -10.48
CA LEU A 164 -20.40 5.73 -10.37
C LEU A 164 -20.61 7.14 -9.82
N THR A 165 -21.07 8.05 -10.66
CA THR A 165 -21.65 9.30 -10.16
C THR A 165 -22.82 8.86 -9.30
N SER A 166 -22.65 8.97 -7.99
CA SER A 166 -23.74 8.90 -7.03
C SER A 166 -24.73 10.00 -7.43
N GLN A 167 -25.67 9.69 -8.32
CA GLN A 167 -26.97 10.34 -8.30
C GLN A 167 -27.66 9.68 -7.11
N LEU A 168 -27.50 10.30 -5.93
CA LEU A 168 -28.54 10.15 -4.93
C LEU A 168 -29.83 10.65 -5.58
N PRO A 169 -30.96 9.93 -5.43
CA PRO A 169 -32.25 10.49 -5.79
C PRO A 169 -32.49 11.83 -5.09
#